data_AF-A0A850BZF3-F1
#
_entry.id   AF-A0A850BZF3-F1
#
_cell.length_a   1.000
_cell.length_b   1.000
_cell.length_c   1.000
_cell.angle_alpha   90.00
_cell.angle_beta   90.00
_cell.angle_gamma   90.00
#
_symmetry.space_group_name_H-M   'P 1'
#
loop_
_entity.id
_entity.type
_entity.pdbx_description
1 polymer ?
#
loop_
_entity_poly.entity_id
_entity_poly.type
_entity_poly.pdbx_seq_one_letter_code
_entity_poly.pdbx_strand_id
1 'polypeptide(L)'
;MASLFMIAAFGIPIFYVSALFYTSTTNYTIADTWRFWIIHLWVEGFFELFATVMVAIIYFLLGIVSRKTAARFIEWARIVPDLIFGVAGVLPIVIAAGMTYWMIRKTPAKA
;
A
#
# COMPACT_ATOMS: atom_id res chain seq x y z
N MET A 1 -19.93 -7.50 -4.38
CA MET A 1 -19.35 -7.75 -3.04
C MET A 1 -18.37 -8.92 -3.09
N ALA A 2 -18.77 -10.10 -3.60
CA ALA A 2 -17.85 -11.23 -3.79
C ALA A 2 -16.60 -10.88 -4.63
N SER A 3 -16.74 -10.11 -5.72
CA SER A 3 -15.59 -9.66 -6.52
C SER A 3 -14.59 -8.82 -5.73
N LEU A 4 -15.06 -7.84 -4.94
CA LEU A 4 -14.23 -7.00 -4.08
C LEU A 4 -13.49 -7.83 -3.03
N PHE A 5 -14.17 -8.82 -2.46
CA PHE A 5 -13.57 -9.75 -1.50
C PHE A 5 -12.43 -10.56 -2.14
N MET A 6 -12.67 -11.12 -3.33
CA MET A 6 -11.65 -11.91 -4.04
C MET A 6 -10.43 -11.06 -4.40
N ILE A 7 -10.64 -9.83 -4.86
CA ILE A 7 -9.54 -8.90 -5.16
C ILE A 7 -8.75 -8.58 -3.88
N ALA A 8 -9.42 -8.28 -2.77
CA ALA A 8 -8.76 -7.99 -1.50
C ALA A 8 -8.00 -9.22 -0.97
N ALA A 9 -8.57 -10.41 -1.07
CA ALA A 9 -7.97 -11.66 -0.61
C ALA A 9 -6.72 -12.04 -1.42
N PHE A 10 -6.79 -11.95 -2.76
CA PHE A 10 -5.63 -12.24 -3.62
C PHE A 10 -4.57 -11.15 -3.58
N GLY A 11 -4.93 -9.90 -3.25
CA GLY A 11 -3.96 -8.82 -3.06
C GLY A 11 -2.92 -9.14 -1.99
N ILE A 12 -3.32 -9.81 -0.91
CA ILE A 12 -2.40 -10.15 0.21
C ILE A 12 -1.19 -10.97 -0.26
N PRO A 13 -1.33 -12.17 -0.87
CA PRO A 13 -0.16 -12.94 -1.31
C PRO A 13 0.59 -12.26 -2.47
N ILE A 14 -0.10 -11.55 -3.36
CA ILE A 14 0.54 -10.88 -4.51
C ILE A 14 1.52 -9.82 -4.04
N PHE A 15 1.14 -8.97 -3.09
CA PHE A 15 1.99 -7.88 -2.64
C PHE A 15 3.08 -8.31 -1.65
N TYR A 16 2.95 -9.53 -1.08
CA TYR A 16 4.03 -10.15 -0.31
C TYR A 16 5.27 -10.50 -1.17
N VAL A 17 5.11 -10.66 -2.49
CA VAL A 17 6.23 -10.94 -3.41
C VAL A 17 7.34 -9.90 -3.33
N SER A 18 7.01 -8.67 -2.91
CA SER A 18 7.99 -7.61 -2.65
C SER A 18 9.10 -8.02 -1.67
N ALA A 19 8.84 -8.96 -0.74
CA ALA A 19 9.82 -9.51 0.19
C ALA A 19 10.99 -10.22 -0.50
N LEU A 20 10.76 -10.73 -1.72
CA LEU A 20 11.71 -11.60 -2.42
C LEU A 20 12.79 -10.82 -3.17
N PHE A 21 12.67 -9.48 -3.27
CA PHE A 21 13.57 -8.65 -4.08
C PHE A 21 14.79 -8.09 -3.34
N TYR A 22 14.94 -8.36 -2.04
CA TYR A 22 16.10 -7.92 -1.27
C TYR A 22 16.70 -9.04 -0.44
N THR A 23 18.02 -9.02 -0.31
CA THR A 23 18.81 -10.01 0.43
C THR A 23 19.83 -9.28 1.34
N SER A 24 20.61 -10.02 2.12
CA SER A 24 21.62 -9.45 3.03
C SER A 24 22.74 -8.69 2.31
N THR A 25 22.95 -8.91 1.01
CA THR A 25 23.99 -8.25 0.21
C THR A 25 23.45 -7.09 -0.63
N THR A 26 22.15 -6.80 -0.58
CA THR A 26 21.54 -5.71 -1.36
C THR A 26 21.92 -4.34 -0.76
N ASN A 27 22.13 -3.33 -1.60
CA ASN A 27 22.37 -1.95 -1.14
C ASN A 27 21.25 -1.50 -0.18
N TYR A 28 21.64 -0.88 0.95
CA TYR A 28 20.70 -0.50 2.01
C TYR A 28 19.52 0.32 1.49
N THR A 29 19.76 1.32 0.63
CA THR A 29 18.70 2.18 0.08
C THR A 29 17.69 1.39 -0.76
N ILE A 30 18.15 0.40 -1.52
CA ILE A 30 17.29 -0.46 -2.33
C ILE A 30 16.51 -1.42 -1.43
N ALA A 31 17.18 -2.05 -0.47
CA ALA A 31 16.54 -2.96 0.48
C ALA A 31 15.49 -2.24 1.34
N ASP A 32 15.78 -1.03 1.81
CA ASP A 32 14.86 -0.20 2.58
C ASP A 32 13.66 0.25 1.74
N THR A 33 13.86 0.53 0.45
CA THR A 33 12.75 0.81 -0.48
C THR A 33 11.81 -0.39 -0.59
N TRP A 34 12.31 -1.60 -0.84
CA TRP A 34 11.44 -2.79 -0.89
C TRP A 34 10.78 -3.09 0.46
N ARG A 35 11.49 -2.83 1.58
CA ARG A 35 10.93 -2.94 2.94
C ARG A 35 9.79 -1.94 3.18
N PHE A 36 9.91 -0.71 2.69
CA PHE A 36 8.83 0.26 2.75
C PHE A 36 7.61 -0.24 1.98
N TRP A 37 7.82 -0.77 0.77
CA TRP A 37 6.75 -1.33 -0.07
C TRP A 37 6.03 -2.48 0.63
N ILE A 38 6.76 -3.44 1.24
CA ILE A 38 6.09 -4.52 1.95
C ILE A 38 5.32 -4.02 3.17
N ILE A 39 5.90 -3.15 4.00
CA ILE A 39 5.19 -2.70 5.20
C ILE A 39 3.91 -1.95 4.82
N HIS A 40 3.98 -1.03 3.87
CA HIS A 40 2.87 -0.12 3.63
C HIS A 40 1.88 -0.60 2.58
N LEU A 41 2.30 -1.32 1.53
CA LEU A 41 1.33 -1.88 0.58
C LEU A 41 0.70 -3.15 1.11
N TRP A 42 1.49 -4.06 1.69
CA TRP A 42 0.96 -5.33 2.17
C TRP A 42 0.17 -5.17 3.47
N VAL A 43 0.75 -4.55 4.51
CA VAL A 43 0.09 -4.41 5.82
C VAL A 43 -0.94 -3.27 5.81
N GLU A 44 -0.53 -2.05 5.49
CA GLU A 44 -1.45 -0.90 5.58
C GLU A 44 -2.43 -0.84 4.38
N GLY A 45 -2.01 -1.26 3.20
CA GLY A 45 -2.86 -1.30 2.01
C GLY A 45 -3.84 -2.49 2.02
N PHE A 46 -3.32 -3.69 1.74
CA PHE A 46 -4.17 -4.84 1.41
C PHE A 46 -4.79 -5.54 2.62
N PHE A 47 -4.11 -5.64 3.77
CA PHE A 47 -4.74 -6.20 4.97
C PHE A 47 -5.87 -5.31 5.49
N GLU A 48 -5.68 -4.00 5.49
CA GLU A 48 -6.73 -3.06 5.90
C GLU A 48 -7.91 -3.08 4.93
N LEU A 49 -7.66 -3.12 3.62
CA LEU A 49 -8.71 -3.30 2.61
C LEU A 49 -9.48 -4.60 2.82
N PHE A 50 -8.77 -5.70 3.05
CA PHE A 50 -9.38 -7.01 3.32
C PHE A 50 -10.26 -6.98 4.56
N ALA A 51 -9.77 -6.44 5.67
CA ALA A 51 -10.54 -6.31 6.91
C ALA A 51 -11.79 -5.45 6.71
N THR A 52 -11.66 -4.32 6.01
CA THR A 52 -12.78 -3.40 5.73
C THR A 52 -13.86 -4.06 4.89
N VAL A 53 -13.45 -4.77 3.81
CA VAL A 53 -14.38 -5.50 2.95
C VAL A 53 -15.05 -6.65 3.70
N MET A 54 -14.29 -7.37 4.54
CA MET A 54 -14.82 -8.47 5.36
C MET A 54 -15.90 -7.96 6.32
N VAL A 55 -15.62 -6.88 7.08
CA VAL A 55 -16.60 -6.27 7.99
C VAL A 55 -17.84 -5.81 7.24
N ALA A 56 -17.68 -5.15 6.10
CA ALA A 56 -18.79 -4.70 5.28
C ALA A 56 -19.67 -5.86 4.76
N ILE A 57 -19.05 -6.98 4.39
CA ILE A 57 -19.75 -8.19 3.96
C ILE A 57 -20.50 -8.84 5.12
N ILE A 58 -19.88 -8.97 6.29
CA ILE A 58 -20.53 -9.53 7.49
C ILE A 58 -21.78 -8.72 7.83
N TYR A 59 -21.69 -7.40 7.86
CA TYR A 59 -22.83 -6.53 8.18
C TYR A 59 -23.94 -6.61 7.13
N PHE A 60 -23.57 -6.77 5.86
CA PHE A 60 -24.52 -6.99 4.77
C PHE A 60 -25.23 -8.36 4.90
N LEU A 61 -24.48 -9.43 5.19
CA LEU A 61 -25.03 -10.78 5.35
C LEU A 61 -25.93 -10.93 6.59
N LEU A 62 -25.63 -10.19 7.67
CA LEU A 62 -26.48 -10.11 8.86
C LEU A 62 -27.75 -9.26 8.65
N GLY A 63 -27.93 -8.64 7.49
CA GLY A 63 -29.07 -7.77 7.20
C GLY A 63 -29.06 -6.43 7.92
N ILE A 64 -27.94 -6.06 8.57
CA ILE A 64 -27.80 -4.81 9.33
C ILE A 64 -27.70 -3.61 8.38
N VAL A 65 -27.06 -3.78 7.22
CA VAL A 65 -26.83 -2.70 6.26
C VAL A 65 -27.23 -3.09 4.85
N SER A 66 -27.69 -2.11 4.07
CA SER A 66 -27.94 -2.30 2.64
C SER A 66 -26.63 -2.46 1.86
N ARG A 67 -26.68 -3.10 0.68
CA ARG A 67 -25.53 -3.20 -0.23
C ARG A 67 -24.92 -1.84 -0.58
N LYS A 68 -25.76 -0.80 -0.72
CA LYS A 68 -25.33 0.58 -1.03
C LYS A 68 -24.58 1.21 0.15
N THR A 69 -25.06 0.97 1.37
CA THR A 69 -24.41 1.44 2.60
C THR A 69 -23.06 0.75 2.80
N ALA A 70 -23.00 -0.58 2.62
CA ALA A 70 -21.75 -1.34 2.70
C ALA A 70 -20.71 -0.87 1.68
N ALA A 71 -21.12 -0.59 0.44
CA ALA A 71 -20.22 -0.07 -0.60
C ALA A 71 -19.67 1.32 -0.24
N ARG A 72 -20.54 2.25 0.19
CA ARG A 72 -20.12 3.57 0.65
C ARG A 72 -19.20 3.51 1.86
N PHE A 73 -19.46 2.60 2.79
CA PHE A 73 -18.59 2.40 3.94
C PHE A 73 -17.17 2.01 3.48
N ILE A 74 -17.04 1.05 2.56
CA ILE A 74 -15.74 0.66 2.00
C ILE A 74 -15.05 1.85 1.32
N GLU A 75 -15.78 2.63 0.51
CA GLU A 75 -15.23 3.82 -0.17
C GLU A 75 -14.65 4.82 0.83
N TRP A 76 -15.42 5.25 1.83
CA TRP A 76 -14.99 6.24 2.80
C TRP A 76 -13.91 5.72 3.75
N ALA A 77 -14.01 4.46 4.16
CA ALA A 77 -13.03 3.81 5.02
C ALA A 77 -11.67 3.63 4.32
N ARG A 78 -11.61 3.68 2.99
CA ARG A 78 -10.36 3.53 2.22
C ARG A 78 -9.82 4.83 1.65
N ILE A 79 -10.67 5.69 1.09
CA ILE A 79 -10.23 6.94 0.47
C ILE A 79 -9.44 7.82 1.45
N VAL A 80 -9.90 7.93 2.70
CA VAL A 80 -9.27 8.83 3.67
C VAL A 80 -7.91 8.30 4.14
N PRO A 81 -7.78 7.05 4.62
CA PRO A 81 -6.46 6.49 4.97
C PRO A 81 -5.51 6.43 3.77
N ASP A 82 -6.00 6.05 2.58
CA ASP A 82 -5.16 5.94 1.38
C ASP A 82 -4.60 7.30 0.94
N LEU A 83 -5.37 8.38 1.11
CA LEU A 83 -4.89 9.73 0.86
C LEU A 83 -3.81 10.14 1.87
N ILE A 84 -4.02 9.85 3.15
CA ILE A 84 -3.04 10.14 4.20
C ILE A 84 -1.75 9.37 3.92
N PHE A 85 -1.87 8.09 3.58
CA PHE A 85 -0.73 7.25 3.21
C PHE A 85 0.02 7.79 1.98
N GLY A 86 -0.69 8.20 0.93
CA GLY A 86 -0.07 8.78 -0.26
C GLY A 86 0.73 10.04 0.04
N VAL A 87 0.20 10.92 0.89
CA VAL A 87 0.83 12.21 1.23
C VAL A 87 1.92 12.07 2.29
N ALA A 88 1.71 11.27 3.34
CA ALA A 88 2.63 11.15 4.46
C ALA A 88 3.68 10.04 4.26
N GLY A 89 3.34 8.97 3.53
CA GLY A 89 4.23 7.85 3.28
C GLY A 89 4.95 7.95 1.94
N VAL A 90 4.21 8.00 0.83
CA VAL A 90 4.79 7.88 -0.52
C VAL A 90 5.47 9.16 -0.97
N LEU A 91 4.82 10.32 -0.78
CA LEU A 91 5.32 11.60 -1.29
C LEU A 91 6.73 11.97 -0.77
N PRO A 92 7.08 11.82 0.53
CA PRO A 92 8.42 12.11 1.01
C PRO A 92 9.51 11.26 0.37
N ILE A 93 9.23 9.98 0.09
CA ILE A 93 10.18 9.06 -0.54
C ILE A 93 10.42 9.44 -1.99
N VAL A 94 9.37 9.81 -2.73
CA VAL A 94 9.50 10.29 -4.11
C VAL A 94 10.30 11.59 -4.14
N ILE A 95 10.06 12.51 -3.20
CA ILE A 95 10.83 13.75 -3.07
C ILE A 95 12.30 13.44 -2.77
N ALA A 96 12.58 12.55 -1.81
CA ALA A 96 13.94 12.14 -1.46
C ALA A 96 14.68 11.54 -2.67
N ALA A 97 14.05 10.59 -3.37
CA ALA A 97 14.62 9.97 -4.57
C ALA A 97 14.90 11.00 -5.68
N GLY A 98 13.98 11.94 -5.91
CA GLY A 98 14.14 13.02 -6.89
C GLY A 98 15.29 13.97 -6.54
N MET A 99 15.41 14.35 -5.26
CA MET A 99 16.52 15.18 -4.77
C MET A 99 17.86 14.47 -4.93
N THR A 100 17.95 13.19 -4.58
CA THR A 100 19.17 12.38 -4.75
C THR A 100 19.58 12.33 -6.23
N TYR A 101 18.65 12.04 -7.14
CA TYR A 101 18.93 12.04 -8.58
C TYR A 101 19.44 13.40 -9.07
N TRP A 102 18.85 14.50 -8.59
CA TRP A 102 19.26 15.86 -8.94
C TRP A 102 20.63 16.27 -8.38
N MET A 103 21.01 15.77 -7.20
CA MET A 103 22.33 16.03 -6.61
C MET A 103 23.45 15.28 -7.37
N ILE A 104 23.22 14.02 -7.74
CA ILE A 104 24.18 13.21 -8.49
C ILE A 104 24.53 13.88 -9.82
N ARG A 105 23.52 14.32 -10.58
CA ARG A 105 23.73 14.96 -11.89
C ARG A 105 24.41 16.34 -11.81
N LYS A 106 24.47 16.96 -10.64
CA LYS A 106 25.17 18.24 -10.42
C LYS A 106 26.62 18.09 -9.95
N THR A 107 27.02 16.89 -9.53
CA THR A 107 28.37 16.67 -9.02
C THR A 107 29.29 16.32 -10.19
N PRO A 108 30.27 17.16 -10.55
CA PRO A 108 31.25 16.80 -11.57
C PRO A 108 32.06 15.59 -11.08
N ALA A 109 32.31 14.63 -11.97
CA ALA A 109 33.18 13.50 -11.66
C ALA A 109 34.55 14.05 -11.23
N LYS A 110 34.97 13.75 -10.00
CA LYS A 110 36.36 13.99 -9.59
C LYS A 110 37.22 13.04 -10.43
N ALA A 111 37.93 13.61 -11.41
CA ALA A 111 39.00 12.96 -12.16
C ALA A 111 40.17 12.62 -11.25
#